data_AF-A0A8H6PXK8-F1
#
_entry.id   AF-A0A8H6PXK8-F1
#
_cell.length_a   1.000
_cell.length_b   1.000
_cell.length_c   1.000
_cell.angle_alpha   90.00
_cell.angle_beta   90.00
_cell.angle_gamma   90.00
#
_symmetry.space_group_name_H-M   'P 1'
#
loop_
_entity.id
_entity.type
_entity.pdbx_description
1 polymer ?
#
loop_
_entity_poly.entity_id
_entity_poly.type
_entity_poly.pdbx_seq_one_letter_code
_entity_poly.pdbx_strand_id
1 'polypeptide(L)' 'MATTQSASSSSLTTRISLRWPPSPAFENTDTIVLSLLGWYVDLRVDKASGKIDWAIAGQRIIESQEPRMSLAQSVIQS' A
#
# COMPACT_ATOMS: atom_id res chain seq x y z
N MET A 1 25.76 -2.83 23.57
CA MET A 1 24.31 -3.03 23.75
C MET A 1 23.59 -2.21 22.68
N ALA A 2 23.08 -2.83 21.64
CA ALA A 2 22.32 -2.13 20.59
C ALA A 2 20.84 -2.26 20.94
N THR A 3 20.19 -1.15 21.26
CA THR A 3 18.74 -1.10 21.37
C THR A 3 18.18 -1.24 19.95
N THR A 4 17.68 -2.42 19.59
CA THR A 4 16.81 -2.58 18.43
C THR A 4 15.51 -1.86 18.76
N GLN A 5 15.47 -0.57 18.45
CA GLN A 5 14.24 0.19 18.47
C GLN A 5 13.34 -0.40 17.39
N SER A 6 12.48 -1.35 17.79
CA SER A 6 11.32 -1.75 17.02
C SER A 6 10.39 -0.54 17.01
N ALA A 7 10.72 0.43 16.15
CA ALA A 7 9.80 1.50 15.84
C ALA A 7 8.62 0.83 15.15
N SER A 8 7.53 0.66 15.88
CA SER A 8 6.21 0.36 15.33
C SER A 8 5.81 1.52 14.42
N SER A 9 6.38 1.53 13.21
CA SER A 9 6.12 2.55 12.21
C SER A 9 4.71 2.33 11.68
N SER A 10 3.84 3.30 11.96
CA SER A 10 2.54 3.43 11.32
C SER A 10 2.61 4.53 10.27
N SER A 11 2.03 4.30 9.09
CA SER A 11 1.93 5.31 8.05
C SER A 11 0.56 5.27 7.39
N LEU A 12 0.02 6.44 7.08
CA LEU A 12 -1.20 6.61 6.31
C LEU A 12 -0.89 7.57 5.15
N THR A 13 -1.07 7.09 3.92
CA THR A 13 -0.75 7.84 2.71
C THR A 13 -1.93 7.85 1.76
N THR A 14 -2.10 8.94 1.03
CA THR A 14 -3.03 9.03 -0.10
C THR A 14 -2.27 9.09 -1.42
N ARG A 15 -2.85 8.55 -2.49
CA ARG A 15 -2.27 8.62 -3.84
C ARG A 15 -2.66 9.94 -4.50
N ILE A 16 -1.66 10.67 -5.00
CA ILE A 16 -1.85 11.95 -5.70
C ILE A 16 -2.13 11.73 -7.20
N SER A 17 -1.43 10.77 -7.81
CA SER A 17 -1.60 10.43 -9.22
C SER A 17 -1.14 9.02 -9.54
N LEU A 18 -1.75 8.43 -10.55
CA LEU A 18 -1.36 7.20 -11.23
C LEU A 18 -1.04 7.51 -12.69
N ARG A 19 -0.05 6.82 -13.26
CA ARG A 19 0.28 6.95 -14.68
C ARG A 19 0.62 5.59 -15.27
N TRP A 20 -0.04 5.28 -16.37
CA TRP A 20 0.31 4.17 -17.25
C TRP A 20 0.89 4.74 -18.54
N PRO A 21 2.23 4.76 -18.71
CA PRO A 21 2.83 5.27 -19.93
C PRO A 21 2.28 4.55 -21.18
N PRO A 22 2.09 5.26 -22.31
CA PRO A 22 2.48 6.65 -22.54
C PRO A 22 1.48 7.70 -21.99
N SER A 23 0.30 7.29 -21.53
CA SER A 23 -0.80 8.18 -21.14
C SER A 23 -0.41 9.22 -20.08
N PRO A 24 -1.09 10.39 -20.04
CA PRO A 24 -0.91 11.37 -18.97
C PRO A 24 -1.22 10.78 -17.59
N ALA A 25 -0.69 11.42 -16.54
CA ALA A 25 -1.06 11.06 -15.18
C ALA A 25 -2.52 11.45 -14.89
N PHE A 26 -3.22 10.62 -14.11
CA PHE A 26 -4.61 10.83 -13.70
C PHE A 26 -4.84 10.29 -12.28
N GLU A 27 -5.97 10.64 -11.65
CA GLU A 27 -6.36 10.07 -10.35
C GLU A 27 -7.88 9.97 -10.23
N ASN A 28 -8.41 8.81 -10.61
CA ASN A 28 -9.85 8.51 -10.60
C ASN A 28 -10.33 7.86 -9.30
N THR A 29 -9.44 7.50 -8.38
CA THR A 29 -9.81 6.87 -7.11
C THR A 29 -9.39 7.71 -5.90
N ASP A 30 -10.19 7.69 -4.86
CA ASP A 30 -9.72 8.05 -3.51
C ASP A 30 -8.96 6.83 -2.98
N THR A 31 -7.64 6.96 -2.92
CA THR A 31 -6.74 5.86 -2.57
C THR A 31 -6.17 6.09 -1.20
N ILE A 32 -6.28 5.10 -0.31
CA ILE A 32 -5.65 5.10 1.00
C ILE A 32 -4.73 3.89 1.11
N VAL A 33 -3.48 4.14 1.50
CA VAL A 33 -2.53 3.10 1.89
C VAL A 33 -2.20 3.24 3.36
N LEU A 34 -2.54 2.23 4.14
CA LEU A 34 -2.22 2.14 5.57
C LEU A 34 -1.12 1.09 5.77
N SER A 35 -0.16 1.37 6.63
CA SER A 35 0.77 0.37 7.15
C SER A 35 0.85 0.48 8.66
N LEU A 36 0.77 -0.65 9.35
CA LEU A 36 0.81 -0.72 10.81
C LEU A 36 1.35 -2.08 11.25
N LEU A 37 2.37 -2.07 12.11
CA LEU A 37 2.90 -3.29 12.76
C LEU A 37 3.19 -4.45 11.80
N GLY A 38 3.74 -4.14 10.61
CA GLY A 38 4.06 -5.14 9.59
C GLY A 38 2.86 -5.58 8.74
N TRP A 39 1.68 -4.99 8.89
CA TRP A 39 0.53 -5.16 8.00
C TRP A 39 0.38 -3.95 7.08
N TYR A 40 -0.21 -4.16 5.91
CA TYR A 40 -0.58 -3.10 5.00
C TYR A 40 -1.96 -3.32 4.38
N VAL A 41 -2.60 -2.21 4.00
CA VAL A 41 -3.86 -2.16 3.26
C VAL A 41 -3.71 -1.10 2.17
N ASP A 42 -4.03 -1.43 0.92
CA ASP A 42 -4.25 -0.49 -0.19
C ASP A 42 -5.72 -0.61 -0.60
N LEU A 43 -6.48 0.45 -0.37
CA LEU A 43 -7.89 0.56 -0.72
C LEU A 43 -8.07 1.68 -1.74
N ARG A 44 -8.77 1.37 -2.83
CA ARG A 44 -9.08 2.32 -3.90
C ARG A 44 -10.58 2.34 -4.13
N VAL A 45 -11.17 3.52 -3.95
CA VAL A 45 -12.58 3.77 -4.17
C VAL A 45 -12.71 4.66 -5.39
N ASP A 46 -13.47 4.23 -6.39
CA ASP A 46 -13.76 5.05 -7.57
C ASP A 46 -14.52 6.33 -7.17
N LYS A 47 -14.01 7.49 -7.57
CA LYS A 47 -14.56 8.80 -7.16
C LYS A 47 -15.95 9.06 -7.70
N ALA A 48 -16.28 8.52 -8.87
CA ALA A 48 -17.56 8.78 -9.52
C ALA A 48 -18.69 7.91 -8.93
N SER A 49 -18.41 6.63 -8.68
CA SER A 49 -19.39 5.65 -8.25
C SER A 49 -19.39 5.38 -6.75
N GLY A 50 -18.31 5.72 -6.05
CA GLY A 50 -18.11 5.37 -4.64
C GLY A 50 -17.91 3.88 -4.38
N LYS A 51 -17.73 3.07 -5.43
CA LYS A 51 -17.53 1.62 -5.32
C LYS A 51 -16.04 1.29 -5.17
N ILE A 52 -15.76 0.12 -4.60
CA ILE A 52 -14.39 -0.41 -4.54
C ILE A 52 -13.95 -0.74 -5.97
N ASP A 53 -12.89 -0.07 -6.42
CA ASP A 53 -12.21 -0.36 -7.68
C ASP A 53 -11.16 -1.46 -7.47
N TRP A 54 -10.42 -1.37 -6.36
CA TRP A 54 -9.39 -2.33 -5.98
C TRP A 54 -9.19 -2.34 -4.47
N ALA A 55 -8.85 -3.51 -3.93
CA ALA A 55 -8.40 -3.63 -2.55
C ALA A 55 -7.38 -4.77 -2.41
N ILE A 56 -6.33 -4.54 -1.63
CA ILE A 56 -5.41 -5.58 -1.18
C ILE A 56 -5.02 -5.32 0.28
N ALA A 57 -4.89 -6.38 1.04
CA ALA A 57 -4.32 -6.35 2.38
C ALA A 57 -3.39 -7.55 2.56
N GLY A 58 -2.39 -7.37 3.43
CA GLY A 58 -1.47 -8.46 3.74
C GLY A 58 -0.43 -8.09 4.76
N GLN A 59 0.41 -9.07 5.07
CA GLN A 59 1.59 -8.86 5.90
C GLN A 59 2.78 -8.49 5.00
N ARG A 60 3.58 -7.53 5.46
CA ARG A 60 4.83 -7.11 4.83
C ARG A 60 5.93 -8.08 5.23
N ILE A 61 6.31 -8.97 4.33
CA ILE A 61 7.48 -9.83 4.47
C ILE A 61 8.70 -9.04 3.94
N ILE A 62 9.68 -8.80 4.81
CA ILE A 62 10.93 -8.11 4.44
C ILE A 62 11.96 -9.20 4.12
N GLU A 63 12.22 -9.43 2.83
CA GLU A 63 13.13 -10.51 2.39
C GLU A 63 14.59 -10.05 2.25
N SER A 64 14.86 -8.75 2.09
CA SER A 64 16.22 -8.18 2.13
C SER A 64 16.20 -6.73 2.61
N GLN A 65 17.24 -6.30 3.34
CA GLN A 65 17.35 -4.92 3.83
C GLN A 65 17.90 -3.94 2.79
N GLU A 66 18.44 -4.41 1.66
CA GLU A 66 18.99 -3.54 0.59
C GLU A 66 18.87 -4.21 -0.80
N PRO A 67 18.29 -3.54 -1.83
CA PRO A 67 17.27 -2.50 -1.71
C PRO A 67 16.03 -3.06 -1.00
N ARG A 68 15.24 -2.22 -0.31
CA ARG A 68 14.01 -2.61 0.38
C ARG A 68 12.93 -3.08 -0.60
N MET A 69 13.08 -4.31 -1.09
CA MET A 69 12.06 -5.04 -1.81
C MET A 69 11.06 -5.57 -0.78
N SER A 70 9.85 -5.04 -0.79
CA SER A 70 8.74 -5.62 -0.03
C SER A 70 7.89 -6.44 -0.97
N LEU A 71 7.74 -7.73 -0.67
CA LEU A 71 6.72 -8.55 -1.31
C LEU A 71 5.40 -8.33 -0.58
N ALA A 72 4.41 -7.93 -1.37
CA ALA A 72 3.02 -7.91 -0.97
C ALA A 72 2.47 -9.34 -1.08
N GLN A 73 2.46 -10.10 0.03
CA GLN A 73 1.72 -11.35 0.04
C GLN A 73 0.23 -11.02 0.11
N SER A 74 -0.50 -11.32 -0.95
CA SER A 74 -1.94 -11.10 -1.04
C SER A 74 -2.69 -12.21 -0.31
N VAL A 75 -3.65 -11.85 0.54
CA VAL A 75 -4.68 -12.77 1.03
C VAL A 75 -5.94 -12.51 0.23
N ILE A 76 -6.07 -13.15 -0.94
CA ILE A 76 -7.36 -13.20 -1.65
C ILE A 76 -8.09 -14.41 -1.10
N GLN A 77 -9.16 -14.20 -0.31
CA GLN A 77 -10.15 -15.24 -0.11
C GLN A 77 -11.08 -15.24 -1.33
N SER A 78 -11.08 -16.36 -2.06
CA SER A 78 -12.16 -16.79 -2.96
C SER A 78 -12.63 -18.16 -2.50
#